data_AF-A0A954IVH7-F1
#
_entry.id   AF-A0A954IVH7-F1
#
_cell.length_a   1.000
_cell.length_b   1.000
_cell.length_c   1.000
_cell.angle_alpha   90.00
_cell.angle_beta   90.00
_cell.angle_gamma   90.00
#
_symmetry.space_group_name_H-M   'P 1'
#
loop_
_entity.id
_entity.type
_entity.pdbx_description
1 polymer ?
#
loop_
_entity_poly.entity_id
_entity_poly.type
_entity_poly.pdbx_seq_one_letter_code
_entity_poly.pdbx_strand_id
1 'polypeptide(L)'
;ERALAWMARHSSPSNAGRNPGSPGQNSRVLYYAYGIERAGRLSGRRFFGNQDWYRAWAGFLINNQREIQEIGSWKGIGDYEQDPVIGTSFALLFLSKGLAPVLVQKLMYGEAKDAQHVKSDNWDRHKNDIRRLTEHISKLPKWPKLVTWQVLNLNQARQGFTSGNPRDKANALTEIQQAPVLYVSGDAAYDFTKEDALLLRAYVDQGGFILGTANCPENAQGFERSFRELIKQMYPKGEASLQPLTKDHLVFRSEYPLKGEDFDLHGVDVGCRTAILFSRDVLGCLWDMIETPKPDGRSDKLANRIERDTRMGVNIVAYATGREPPNKLKVDEAPSLAGEQENIERG
;
A
#
# COMPACT_ATOMS: atom_id res chain seq x y z
N GLU A 1 -13.02 -5.65 -9.04
CA GLU A 1 -14.20 -4.77 -8.86
C GLU A 1 -15.51 -5.49 -8.53
N ARG A 2 -16.13 -6.29 -9.42
CA ARG A 2 -17.43 -6.96 -9.09
C ARG A 2 -17.39 -7.80 -7.80
N ALA A 3 -16.30 -8.54 -7.58
CA ALA A 3 -16.10 -9.28 -6.33
C ALA A 3 -15.99 -8.36 -5.11
N LEU A 4 -15.29 -7.23 -5.22
CA LEU A 4 -15.15 -6.25 -4.13
C LEU A 4 -16.49 -5.60 -3.77
N ALA A 5 -17.31 -5.27 -4.78
CA ALA A 5 -18.67 -4.77 -4.56
C ALA A 5 -19.56 -5.82 -3.87
N TRP A 6 -19.34 -7.11 -4.14
CA TRP A 6 -20.00 -8.18 -3.40
C TRP A 6 -19.49 -8.25 -1.96
N MET A 7 -18.18 -8.18 -1.73
CA MET A 7 -17.57 -8.18 -0.40
C MET A 7 -18.10 -7.02 0.45
N ALA A 8 -18.23 -5.82 -0.13
CA ALA A 8 -18.79 -4.65 0.54
C ALA A 8 -20.17 -4.87 1.16
N ARG A 9 -20.97 -5.80 0.61
CA ARG A 9 -22.32 -6.10 1.10
C ARG A 9 -22.38 -7.29 2.06
N HIS A 10 -21.43 -8.21 1.99
CA HIS A 10 -21.53 -9.52 2.64
C HIS A 10 -20.42 -9.79 3.68
N SER A 11 -19.35 -9.02 3.68
CA SER A 11 -18.16 -9.29 4.50
C SER A 11 -18.25 -8.82 5.96
N SER A 12 -19.31 -8.12 6.37
CA SER A 12 -19.42 -7.66 7.76
C SER A 12 -19.57 -8.84 8.75
N PRO A 13 -18.93 -8.79 9.94
CA PRO A 13 -19.22 -9.74 11.02
C PRO A 13 -20.67 -9.73 11.47
N SER A 14 -21.44 -8.64 11.25
CA SER A 14 -22.89 -8.64 11.50
C SER A 14 -23.65 -9.63 10.60
N ASN A 15 -23.04 -10.03 9.47
CA ASN A 15 -23.56 -11.06 8.57
C ASN A 15 -22.94 -12.44 8.86
N ALA A 16 -22.14 -12.60 9.92
CA ALA A 16 -21.44 -13.84 10.25
C ALA A 16 -22.38 -15.05 10.46
N GLY A 17 -23.61 -14.82 10.90
CA GLY A 17 -24.66 -15.86 10.99
C GLY A 17 -25.36 -16.19 9.67
N ARG A 18 -24.89 -15.60 8.56
CA ARG A 18 -25.42 -15.79 7.21
C ARG A 18 -24.26 -15.93 6.24
N ASN A 19 -23.36 -16.89 6.51
CA ASN A 19 -22.32 -17.26 5.54
C ASN A 19 -23.01 -17.40 4.16
N PRO A 20 -22.66 -16.55 3.16
CA PRO A 20 -23.42 -16.49 1.92
C PRO A 20 -23.39 -17.84 1.19
N GLY A 21 -24.54 -18.51 1.12
CA GLY A 21 -24.66 -19.87 0.58
C GLY A 21 -25.08 -20.94 1.60
N SER A 22 -25.25 -20.60 2.88
CA SER A 22 -25.84 -21.51 3.88
C SER A 22 -26.89 -20.79 4.74
N PRO A 23 -28.08 -20.48 4.19
CA PRO A 23 -29.17 -19.91 4.97
C PRO A 23 -29.59 -20.87 6.10
N GLY A 24 -29.50 -20.45 7.35
CA GLY A 24 -29.99 -21.22 8.52
C GLY A 24 -28.98 -22.15 9.19
N GLN A 25 -27.75 -22.24 8.68
CA GLN A 25 -26.65 -22.96 9.33
C GLN A 25 -25.56 -21.92 9.62
N ASN A 26 -25.37 -21.54 10.89
CA ASN A 26 -24.22 -20.75 11.36
C ASN A 26 -22.90 -21.55 11.24
N SER A 27 -22.75 -22.34 10.18
CA SER A 27 -21.64 -23.24 9.97
C SER A 27 -20.47 -22.48 9.36
N ARG A 28 -19.28 -22.68 9.92
CA ARG A 28 -17.99 -22.30 9.32
C ARG A 28 -17.66 -20.80 9.35
N VAL A 29 -18.04 -20.10 10.42
CA VAL A 29 -17.82 -18.65 10.57
C VAL A 29 -16.33 -18.29 10.68
N LEU A 30 -15.53 -19.12 11.35
CA LEU A 30 -14.10 -18.86 11.54
C LEU A 30 -13.34 -19.08 10.24
N TYR A 31 -13.71 -20.09 9.46
CA TYR A 31 -13.24 -20.30 8.10
C TYR A 31 -13.65 -19.17 7.16
N TYR A 32 -14.89 -18.67 7.27
CA TYR A 32 -15.32 -17.50 6.50
C TYR A 32 -14.50 -16.25 6.85
N ALA A 33 -14.28 -15.98 8.14
CA ALA A 33 -13.41 -14.89 8.58
C ALA A 33 -12.00 -15.01 7.98
N TYR A 34 -11.41 -16.21 8.01
CA TYR A 34 -10.14 -16.47 7.34
C TYR A 34 -10.21 -16.19 5.82
N GLY A 35 -11.29 -16.58 5.14
CA GLY A 35 -11.54 -16.24 3.74
C GLY A 35 -11.62 -14.72 3.48
N ILE A 36 -12.26 -13.96 4.37
CA ILE A 36 -12.28 -12.49 4.32
C ILE A 36 -10.86 -11.92 4.40
N GLU A 37 -10.02 -12.44 5.30
CA GLU A 37 -8.61 -12.05 5.39
C GLU A 37 -7.85 -12.32 4.09
N ARG A 38 -8.03 -13.50 3.47
CA ARG A 38 -7.42 -13.81 2.17
C ARG A 38 -7.85 -12.82 1.09
N ALA A 39 -9.15 -12.52 1.01
CA ALA A 39 -9.69 -11.60 0.01
C ALA A 39 -9.17 -10.17 0.22
N GLY A 40 -9.13 -9.69 1.47
CA GLY A 40 -8.65 -8.35 1.82
C GLY A 40 -7.19 -8.18 1.45
N ARG A 41 -6.36 -9.17 1.75
CA ARG A 41 -4.93 -9.14 1.43
C ARG A 41 -4.61 -9.26 -0.05
N LEU A 42 -5.28 -10.17 -0.76
CA LEU A 42 -5.06 -10.35 -2.20
C LEU A 42 -5.49 -9.11 -2.99
N SER A 43 -6.51 -8.39 -2.53
CA SER A 43 -7.01 -7.18 -3.18
C SER A 43 -6.28 -5.91 -2.78
N GLY A 44 -5.49 -5.92 -1.70
CA GLY A 44 -4.87 -4.71 -1.14
C GLY A 44 -5.87 -3.68 -0.62
N ARG A 45 -7.17 -4.02 -0.48
CA ARG A 45 -8.19 -3.09 -0.01
C ARG A 45 -8.21 -3.08 1.52
N ARG A 46 -8.04 -1.90 2.12
CA ARG A 46 -8.29 -1.72 3.56
C ARG A 46 -9.77 -1.81 3.92
N PHE A 47 -10.63 -1.33 3.02
CA PHE A 47 -12.06 -1.26 3.23
C PHE A 47 -12.83 -2.14 2.23
N PHE A 48 -13.88 -2.80 2.71
CA PHE A 48 -14.92 -3.38 1.87
C PHE A 48 -16.20 -2.60 2.09
N GLY A 49 -16.64 -1.81 1.11
CA GLY A 49 -17.62 -0.77 1.43
C GLY A 49 -17.02 0.19 2.46
N ASN A 50 -17.82 0.76 3.35
CA ASN A 50 -17.31 1.73 4.33
C ASN A 50 -16.71 1.06 5.58
N GLN A 51 -16.47 -0.25 5.54
CA GLN A 51 -16.04 -1.03 6.70
C GLN A 51 -14.57 -1.41 6.60
N ASP A 52 -13.79 -1.05 7.62
CA ASP A 52 -12.46 -1.61 7.85
C ASP A 52 -12.65 -3.08 8.26
N TRP A 53 -12.56 -3.96 7.27
CA TRP A 53 -12.92 -5.37 7.44
C TRP A 53 -12.01 -6.04 8.46
N TYR A 54 -10.71 -5.67 8.52
CA TYR A 54 -9.78 -6.28 9.46
C TYR A 54 -10.14 -5.89 10.88
N ARG A 55 -10.32 -4.59 11.14
CA ARG A 55 -10.68 -4.11 12.48
C ARG A 55 -12.01 -4.68 12.96
N ALA A 56 -13.00 -4.76 12.09
CA ALA A 56 -14.31 -5.30 12.43
C ALA A 56 -14.24 -6.79 12.82
N TRP A 57 -13.58 -7.62 12.00
CA TRP A 57 -13.43 -9.05 12.29
C TRP A 57 -12.47 -9.35 13.44
N ALA A 58 -11.39 -8.57 13.60
CA ALA A 58 -10.53 -8.70 14.76
C ALA A 58 -11.31 -8.44 16.06
N GLY A 59 -12.12 -7.37 16.10
CA GLY A 59 -12.99 -7.09 17.24
C GLY A 59 -14.01 -8.21 17.48
N PHE A 60 -14.61 -8.75 16.41
CA PHE A 60 -15.50 -9.91 16.52
C PHE A 60 -14.79 -11.13 17.13
N LEU A 61 -13.59 -11.48 16.64
CA LEU A 61 -12.84 -12.62 17.14
C LEU A 61 -12.42 -12.42 18.61
N ILE A 62 -11.84 -11.27 18.97
CA ILE A 62 -11.41 -11.01 20.35
C ILE A 62 -12.59 -11.07 21.33
N ASN A 63 -13.74 -10.49 20.98
CA ASN A 63 -14.94 -10.52 21.82
C ASN A 63 -15.57 -11.92 21.94
N ASN A 64 -15.25 -12.84 21.03
CA ASN A 64 -15.73 -14.23 21.04
C ASN A 64 -14.63 -15.23 21.45
N GLN A 65 -13.49 -14.75 21.97
CA GLN A 65 -12.50 -15.61 22.60
C GLN A 65 -13.07 -16.11 23.92
N ARG A 66 -13.03 -17.43 24.16
CA ARG A 66 -13.45 -17.98 25.45
C ARG A 66 -12.56 -17.42 26.55
N GLU A 67 -13.14 -17.21 27.74
CA GLU A 67 -12.42 -16.64 28.87
C GLU A 67 -11.12 -17.42 29.15
N ILE A 68 -10.12 -16.73 29.69
CA ILE A 68 -8.79 -17.27 29.97
C ILE A 68 -8.87 -18.52 30.88
N GLN A 69 -9.91 -18.61 31.71
CA GLN A 69 -10.20 -19.75 32.57
C GLN A 69 -10.60 -21.02 31.78
N GLU A 70 -11.03 -20.88 30.52
CA GLU A 70 -11.38 -21.96 29.57
C GLU A 70 -10.40 -22.10 28.39
N ILE A 71 -9.09 -21.88 28.61
CA ILE A 71 -7.99 -22.14 27.65
C ILE A 71 -7.81 -21.04 26.58
N GLY A 72 -8.63 -19.97 26.56
CA GLY A 72 -8.45 -18.85 25.61
C GLY A 72 -8.67 -19.23 24.15
N SER A 73 -9.52 -20.24 23.89
CA SER A 73 -9.76 -20.83 22.57
C SER A 73 -10.95 -20.22 21.84
N TRP A 74 -11.07 -20.50 20.53
CA TRP A 74 -12.24 -20.18 19.72
C TRP A 74 -12.96 -21.46 19.28
N LYS A 75 -14.30 -21.43 19.37
CA LYS A 75 -15.17 -22.46 18.80
C LYS A 75 -16.27 -21.79 17.98
N GLY A 76 -16.48 -22.29 16.77
CA GLY A 76 -17.60 -21.90 15.91
C GLY A 76 -18.82 -22.77 16.15
N ILE A 77 -19.78 -22.71 15.22
CA ILE A 77 -21.00 -23.53 15.21
C ILE A 77 -20.97 -24.43 13.96
N GLY A 78 -21.71 -25.55 13.98
CA GLY A 78 -21.78 -26.52 12.88
C GLY A 78 -20.62 -27.54 12.88
N ASP A 79 -20.43 -28.21 11.75
CA ASP A 79 -19.40 -29.24 11.62
C ASP A 79 -17.98 -28.64 11.67
N TYR A 80 -17.04 -29.39 12.25
CA TYR A 80 -15.61 -29.09 12.36
C TYR A 80 -15.22 -27.94 13.32
N GLU A 81 -15.87 -26.77 13.26
CA GLU A 81 -15.46 -25.61 14.08
C GLU A 81 -15.81 -25.72 15.58
N GLN A 82 -16.56 -26.75 15.98
CA GLN A 82 -16.75 -27.12 17.39
C GLN A 82 -15.47 -27.70 18.01
N ASP A 83 -14.56 -28.22 17.18
CA ASP A 83 -13.23 -28.60 17.61
C ASP A 83 -12.43 -27.33 17.93
N PRO A 84 -11.98 -27.14 19.19
CA PRO A 84 -11.25 -25.94 19.60
C PRO A 84 -9.92 -25.78 18.86
N VAL A 85 -9.27 -26.87 18.42
CA VAL A 85 -8.01 -26.80 17.68
C VAL A 85 -8.26 -26.20 16.29
N ILE A 86 -9.30 -26.66 15.60
CA ILE A 86 -9.67 -26.16 14.27
C ILE A 86 -10.12 -24.70 14.36
N GLY A 87 -11.05 -24.39 15.28
CA GLY A 87 -11.56 -23.03 15.45
C GLY A 87 -10.47 -22.03 15.82
N THR A 88 -9.63 -22.38 16.80
CA THR A 88 -8.49 -21.55 17.22
C THR A 88 -7.49 -21.36 16.08
N SER A 89 -7.22 -22.39 15.28
CA SER A 89 -6.31 -22.29 14.14
C SER A 89 -6.78 -21.23 13.14
N PHE A 90 -8.07 -21.20 12.77
CA PHE A 90 -8.59 -20.17 11.86
C PHE A 90 -8.57 -18.76 12.47
N ALA A 91 -8.94 -18.63 13.75
CA ALA A 91 -8.89 -17.33 14.44
C ALA A 91 -7.45 -16.77 14.49
N LEU A 92 -6.47 -17.62 14.80
CA LEU A 92 -5.05 -17.22 14.83
C LEU A 92 -4.50 -16.94 13.44
N LEU A 93 -4.89 -17.71 12.41
CA LEU A 93 -4.53 -17.42 11.03
C LEU A 93 -4.98 -16.02 10.61
N PHE A 94 -6.20 -15.62 11.01
CA PHE A 94 -6.71 -14.26 10.82
C PHE A 94 -5.92 -13.21 11.62
N LEU A 95 -5.88 -13.35 12.95
CA LEU A 95 -5.33 -12.35 13.86
C LEU A 95 -3.82 -12.14 13.69
N SER A 96 -3.09 -13.17 13.23
CA SER A 96 -1.64 -13.11 12.98
C SER A 96 -1.25 -12.06 11.94
N LYS A 97 -2.21 -11.48 11.19
CA LYS A 97 -1.94 -10.57 10.08
C LYS A 97 -2.05 -9.09 10.43
N GLY A 98 -2.66 -8.74 11.56
CA GLY A 98 -2.92 -7.34 11.92
C GLY A 98 -1.66 -6.50 12.06
N LEU A 99 -0.59 -7.13 12.53
CA LEU A 99 0.70 -6.48 12.76
C LEU A 99 1.58 -6.39 11.50
N ALA A 100 1.15 -6.95 10.36
CA ALA A 100 1.92 -6.85 9.12
C ALA A 100 2.05 -5.37 8.69
N PRO A 101 3.26 -4.81 8.61
CA PRO A 101 3.49 -3.44 8.15
C PRO A 101 3.01 -3.27 6.71
N VAL A 102 2.36 -2.14 6.42
CA VAL A 102 2.08 -1.75 5.04
C VAL A 102 3.31 -1.03 4.51
N LEU A 103 3.99 -1.64 3.54
CA LEU A 103 5.27 -1.16 3.03
C LEU A 103 5.08 -0.18 1.87
N VAL A 104 4.09 -0.45 1.02
CA VAL A 104 3.80 0.33 -0.17
C VAL A 104 2.30 0.54 -0.28
N GLN A 105 1.88 1.78 -0.51
CA GLN A 105 0.55 2.10 -1.00
C GLN A 105 0.58 2.32 -2.51
N LYS A 106 -0.31 1.67 -3.25
CA LYS A 106 -0.55 1.96 -4.67
C LYS A 106 -1.62 3.05 -4.77
N LEU A 107 -1.31 4.16 -5.42
CA LEU A 107 -2.21 5.31 -5.50
C LEU A 107 -3.26 5.09 -6.59
N MET A 108 -4.52 4.98 -6.20
CA MET A 108 -5.65 4.99 -7.11
C MET A 108 -6.11 6.42 -7.35
N TYR A 109 -5.87 6.90 -8.57
CA TYR A 109 -6.27 8.23 -9.05
C TYR A 109 -7.13 8.11 -10.31
N GLY A 110 -7.87 9.16 -10.63
CA GLY A 110 -8.81 9.17 -11.74
C GLY A 110 -10.14 9.82 -11.38
N GLU A 111 -10.95 10.09 -12.39
CA GLU A 111 -12.32 10.57 -12.17
C GLU A 111 -13.11 9.54 -11.35
N ALA A 112 -13.77 9.99 -10.28
CA ALA A 112 -14.57 9.11 -9.43
C ALA A 112 -15.71 8.49 -10.24
N LYS A 113 -15.87 7.17 -10.12
CA LYS A 113 -17.03 6.42 -10.62
C LYS A 113 -18.09 6.30 -9.54
N ASP A 114 -17.64 6.04 -8.32
CA ASP A 114 -18.42 5.97 -7.10
C ASP A 114 -17.50 6.29 -5.91
N ALA A 115 -17.98 6.09 -4.68
CA ALA A 115 -17.19 6.39 -3.48
C ALA A 115 -15.86 5.62 -3.42
N GLN A 116 -15.74 4.45 -4.04
CA GLN A 116 -14.61 3.52 -3.86
C GLN A 116 -13.81 3.26 -5.12
N HIS A 117 -14.33 3.63 -6.29
CA HIS A 117 -13.74 3.31 -7.56
C HIS A 117 -13.57 4.55 -8.43
N VAL A 118 -12.59 4.48 -9.33
CA VAL A 118 -12.39 5.45 -10.40
C VAL A 118 -12.84 4.86 -11.73
N LYS A 119 -13.11 5.72 -12.72
CA LYS A 119 -13.56 5.29 -14.05
C LYS A 119 -12.45 4.66 -14.89
N SER A 120 -11.20 5.00 -14.61
CA SER A 120 -10.04 4.58 -15.40
C SER A 120 -9.20 3.53 -14.69
N ASP A 121 -8.71 2.55 -15.44
CA ASP A 121 -7.75 1.55 -14.96
C ASP A 121 -6.28 2.02 -15.09
N ASN A 122 -6.06 3.29 -15.45
CA ASN A 122 -4.74 3.89 -15.67
C ASN A 122 -3.78 3.65 -14.48
N TRP A 123 -4.29 3.73 -13.26
CA TRP A 123 -3.50 3.55 -12.04
C TRP A 123 -3.15 2.08 -11.73
N ASP A 124 -3.78 1.09 -12.39
CA ASP A 124 -3.70 -0.34 -12.04
C ASP A 124 -3.52 -1.27 -13.24
N ARG A 125 -2.75 -0.83 -14.25
CA ARG A 125 -2.46 -1.66 -15.42
C ARG A 125 -1.83 -3.01 -15.06
N HIS A 126 -0.94 -2.99 -14.09
CA HIS A 126 -0.19 -4.15 -13.57
C HIS A 126 -0.70 -4.54 -12.19
N LYS A 127 -1.73 -5.37 -12.12
CA LYS A 127 -2.53 -5.58 -10.88
C LYS A 127 -1.78 -6.23 -9.72
N ASN A 128 -0.70 -6.96 -10.00
CA ASN A 128 0.07 -7.69 -9.00
C ASN A 128 1.49 -7.15 -8.82
N ASP A 129 1.85 -6.02 -9.43
CA ASP A 129 3.19 -5.42 -9.35
C ASP A 129 3.68 -5.29 -7.90
N ILE A 130 2.98 -4.48 -7.10
CA ILE A 130 3.33 -4.21 -5.71
C ILE A 130 3.05 -5.42 -4.82
N ARG A 131 2.03 -6.23 -5.16
CA ARG A 131 1.76 -7.48 -4.46
C ARG A 131 2.96 -8.43 -4.54
N ARG A 132 3.43 -8.71 -5.75
CA ARG A 132 4.54 -9.64 -5.95
C ARG A 132 5.85 -9.06 -5.45
N LEU A 133 6.07 -7.75 -5.58
CA LEU A 133 7.24 -7.09 -4.99
C LEU A 133 7.27 -7.23 -3.47
N THR A 134 6.17 -6.94 -2.77
CA THR A 134 6.10 -7.06 -1.30
C THR A 134 6.16 -8.52 -0.82
N GLU A 135 5.59 -9.46 -1.58
CA GLU A 135 5.75 -10.90 -1.34
C GLU A 135 7.21 -11.36 -1.52
N HIS A 136 7.92 -10.81 -2.51
CA HIS A 136 9.35 -11.07 -2.69
C HIS A 136 10.17 -10.52 -1.52
N ILE A 137 9.94 -9.25 -1.14
CA ILE A 137 10.63 -8.60 -0.01
C ILE A 137 10.42 -9.40 1.29
N SER A 138 9.22 -9.92 1.54
CA SER A 138 8.92 -10.73 2.74
C SER A 138 9.79 -12.00 2.86
N LYS A 139 10.39 -12.47 1.75
CA LYS A 139 11.27 -13.65 1.72
C LYS A 139 12.74 -13.29 1.97
N LEU A 140 13.11 -12.02 1.88
CA LEU A 140 14.50 -11.59 2.00
C LEU A 140 15.01 -11.71 3.44
N PRO A 141 16.32 -11.94 3.63
CA PRO A 141 16.93 -11.93 4.95
C PRO A 141 16.79 -10.55 5.59
N LYS A 142 16.67 -10.50 6.92
CA LYS A 142 16.56 -9.27 7.74
C LYS A 142 15.37 -8.33 7.42
N TRP A 143 14.48 -8.70 6.49
CA TRP A 143 13.17 -8.07 6.34
C TRP A 143 12.15 -8.80 7.21
N PRO A 144 11.07 -8.14 7.68
CA PRO A 144 9.99 -8.84 8.36
C PRO A 144 9.45 -9.97 7.48
N LYS A 145 9.13 -11.11 8.10
CA LYS A 145 8.59 -12.28 7.39
C LYS A 145 7.23 -12.03 6.74
N LEU A 146 6.62 -10.89 7.05
CA LEU A 146 5.35 -10.48 6.50
C LEU A 146 5.28 -8.97 6.42
N VAL A 147 5.41 -8.44 5.21
CA VAL A 147 5.00 -7.08 4.85
C VAL A 147 3.82 -7.15 3.89
N THR A 148 3.06 -6.06 3.77
CA THR A 148 1.91 -5.98 2.87
C THR A 148 1.93 -4.69 2.06
N TRP A 149 1.01 -4.61 1.12
CA TRP A 149 0.68 -3.40 0.38
C TRP A 149 -0.80 -3.09 0.53
N GLN A 150 -1.18 -1.86 0.21
CA GLN A 150 -2.58 -1.43 0.17
C GLN A 150 -2.83 -0.48 -1.00
N VAL A 151 -4.09 -0.29 -1.37
CA VAL A 151 -4.48 0.78 -2.29
C VAL A 151 -4.94 2.00 -1.51
N LEU A 152 -4.44 3.17 -1.87
CA LEU A 152 -4.92 4.46 -1.38
C LEU A 152 -5.83 5.10 -2.42
N ASN A 153 -7.07 5.44 -2.06
CA ASN A 153 -7.98 6.17 -2.93
C ASN A 153 -7.72 7.68 -2.81
N LEU A 154 -7.14 8.28 -3.86
CA LEU A 154 -6.79 9.70 -3.86
C LEU A 154 -8.01 10.61 -3.68
N ASN A 155 -9.15 10.26 -4.28
CA ASN A 155 -10.36 11.09 -4.19
C ASN A 155 -10.89 11.16 -2.75
N GLN A 156 -10.87 10.04 -2.02
CA GLN A 156 -11.28 9.98 -0.61
C GLN A 156 -10.29 10.72 0.28
N ALA A 157 -8.98 10.46 0.10
CA ALA A 157 -7.95 11.12 0.89
C ALA A 157 -7.96 12.64 0.67
N ARG A 158 -8.09 13.11 -0.59
CA ARG A 158 -8.26 14.53 -0.92
C ARG A 158 -9.49 15.11 -0.24
N GLN A 159 -10.65 14.43 -0.33
CA GLN A 159 -11.88 14.91 0.28
C GLN A 159 -11.74 15.10 1.80
N GLY A 160 -11.14 14.13 2.51
CA GLY A 160 -10.87 14.26 3.94
C GLY A 160 -9.88 15.38 4.25
N PHE A 161 -8.83 15.51 3.45
CA PHE A 161 -7.81 16.54 3.61
C PHE A 161 -8.35 17.98 3.44
N THR A 162 -9.36 18.16 2.59
CA THR A 162 -9.94 19.47 2.26
C THR A 162 -11.31 19.74 2.90
N SER A 163 -11.84 18.84 3.75
CA SER A 163 -13.21 18.96 4.28
C SER A 163 -13.44 20.12 5.27
N GLY A 164 -12.40 20.87 5.62
CA GLY A 164 -12.44 21.93 6.64
C GLY A 164 -12.56 21.40 8.08
N ASN A 165 -12.88 20.12 8.28
CA ASN A 165 -12.91 19.47 9.57
C ASN A 165 -11.49 19.00 9.97
N PRO A 166 -10.92 19.46 11.09
CA PRO A 166 -9.58 19.06 11.52
C PRO A 166 -9.41 17.54 11.69
N ARG A 167 -10.46 16.84 12.13
CA ARG A 167 -10.45 15.40 12.34
C ARG A 167 -10.35 14.64 11.02
N ASP A 168 -11.09 15.06 10.00
CA ASP A 168 -11.07 14.42 8.69
C ASP A 168 -9.71 14.66 8.00
N LYS A 169 -9.16 15.86 8.15
CA LYS A 169 -7.82 16.18 7.65
C LYS A 169 -6.75 15.32 8.31
N ALA A 170 -6.80 15.16 9.63
CA ALA A 170 -5.90 14.27 10.37
C ALA A 170 -6.07 12.81 9.95
N ASN A 171 -7.30 12.34 9.73
CA ASN A 171 -7.57 11.00 9.24
C ASN A 171 -6.98 10.78 7.83
N ALA A 172 -7.15 11.73 6.91
CA ALA A 172 -6.59 11.63 5.56
C ALA A 172 -5.06 11.54 5.57
N LEU A 173 -4.39 12.33 6.42
CA LEU A 173 -2.94 12.25 6.63
C LEU A 173 -2.54 10.90 7.26
N THR A 174 -3.27 10.44 8.27
CA THR A 174 -3.03 9.13 8.89
C THR A 174 -3.20 7.98 7.90
N GLU A 175 -4.12 8.11 6.94
CA GLU A 175 -4.37 7.10 5.90
C GLU A 175 -3.23 7.02 4.88
N ILE A 176 -2.75 8.14 4.36
CA ILE A 176 -1.61 8.15 3.42
C ILE A 176 -0.30 7.75 4.12
N GLN A 177 -0.15 8.04 5.42
CA GLN A 177 1.00 7.64 6.22
C GLN A 177 1.01 6.17 6.66
N GLN A 178 -0.04 5.39 6.36
CA GLN A 178 -0.03 3.96 6.69
C GLN A 178 1.14 3.20 6.02
N ALA A 179 1.66 3.74 4.92
CA ALA A 179 2.85 3.21 4.25
C ALA A 179 3.93 4.29 4.06
N PRO A 180 5.21 3.92 4.18
CA PRO A 180 6.32 4.84 3.97
C PRO A 180 6.56 5.14 2.48
N VAL A 181 6.09 4.27 1.57
CA VAL A 181 6.22 4.42 0.12
C VAL A 181 4.86 4.52 -0.53
N LEU A 182 4.63 5.57 -1.30
CA LEU A 182 3.50 5.74 -2.20
C LEU A 182 3.95 5.49 -3.64
N TYR A 183 3.41 4.45 -4.26
CA TYR A 183 3.64 4.08 -5.65
C TYR A 183 2.56 4.69 -6.55
N VAL A 184 2.98 5.44 -7.56
CA VAL A 184 2.12 6.07 -8.55
C VAL A 184 2.54 5.59 -9.94
N SER A 185 1.62 5.00 -10.69
CA SER A 185 1.90 4.57 -12.05
C SER A 185 0.80 4.93 -13.02
N GLY A 186 1.18 5.10 -14.29
CA GLY A 186 0.24 5.51 -15.33
C GLY A 186 0.70 5.23 -16.76
N ASP A 187 -0.26 5.02 -17.62
CA ASP A 187 -0.18 4.87 -19.09
C ASP A 187 -0.57 6.15 -19.84
N ALA A 188 -1.08 7.18 -19.17
CA ALA A 188 -1.54 8.39 -19.84
C ALA A 188 -1.37 9.62 -18.95
N ALA A 189 -1.39 10.80 -19.59
CA ALA A 189 -1.45 12.06 -18.88
C ALA A 189 -2.68 12.08 -17.95
N TYR A 190 -2.47 12.64 -16.76
CA TYR A 190 -3.50 12.90 -15.77
C TYR A 190 -3.25 14.26 -15.13
N ASP A 191 -4.30 15.06 -15.00
CA ASP A 191 -4.23 16.37 -14.39
C ASP A 191 -4.52 16.24 -12.90
N PHE A 192 -3.46 16.09 -12.11
CA PHE A 192 -3.57 16.18 -10.65
C PHE A 192 -3.99 17.59 -10.25
N THR A 193 -4.93 17.67 -9.33
CA THR A 193 -5.44 18.95 -8.81
C THR A 193 -4.46 19.59 -7.85
N LYS A 194 -4.64 20.88 -7.56
CA LYS A 194 -3.82 21.59 -6.56
C LYS A 194 -3.97 20.96 -5.18
N GLU A 195 -5.17 20.51 -4.85
CA GLU A 195 -5.49 19.82 -3.60
C GLU A 195 -4.77 18.47 -3.51
N ASP A 196 -4.66 17.72 -4.61
CA ASP A 196 -3.85 16.49 -4.66
C ASP A 196 -2.38 16.82 -4.37
N ALA A 197 -1.84 17.87 -5.01
CA ALA A 197 -0.47 18.30 -4.79
C ALA A 197 -0.21 18.73 -3.33
N LEU A 198 -1.15 19.44 -2.69
CA LEU A 198 -1.03 19.82 -1.28
C LEU A 198 -1.03 18.61 -0.34
N LEU A 199 -1.90 17.63 -0.58
CA LEU A 199 -1.93 16.39 0.21
C LEU A 199 -0.63 15.59 0.05
N LEU A 200 -0.17 15.41 -1.19
CA LEU A 200 1.05 14.66 -1.48
C LEU A 200 2.30 15.37 -0.96
N ARG A 201 2.32 16.72 -0.98
CA ARG A 201 3.39 17.51 -0.34
C ARG A 201 3.38 17.28 1.16
N ALA A 202 2.23 17.38 1.82
CA ALA A 202 2.11 17.14 3.26
C ALA A 202 2.58 15.72 3.65
N TYR A 203 2.30 14.71 2.83
CA TYR A 203 2.84 13.36 3.03
C TYR A 203 4.37 13.32 2.95
N VAL A 204 4.97 13.95 1.94
CA VAL A 204 6.43 14.04 1.79
C VAL A 204 7.09 14.82 2.94
N ASP A 205 6.49 15.94 3.34
CA ASP A 205 6.95 16.77 4.45
C ASP A 205 6.96 15.99 5.78
N GLN A 206 6.06 15.02 5.94
CA GLN A 206 5.97 14.13 7.10
C GLN A 206 6.81 12.85 6.94
N GLY A 207 7.79 12.82 6.04
CA GLY A 207 8.73 11.71 5.88
C GLY A 207 8.32 10.66 4.84
N GLY A 208 7.14 10.79 4.24
CA GLY A 208 6.67 9.91 3.16
C GLY A 208 7.60 9.93 1.94
N PHE A 209 7.53 8.87 1.13
CA PHE A 209 8.33 8.74 -0.08
C PHE A 209 7.45 8.40 -1.28
N ILE A 210 7.63 9.06 -2.41
CA ILE A 210 6.82 8.83 -3.61
C ILE A 210 7.68 8.20 -4.70
N LEU A 211 7.22 7.07 -5.27
CA LEU A 211 7.79 6.46 -6.47
C LEU A 211 6.81 6.57 -7.63
N GLY A 212 7.19 7.31 -8.68
CA GLY A 212 6.48 7.37 -9.95
C GLY A 212 7.09 6.44 -11.00
N THR A 213 6.28 5.79 -11.84
CA THR A 213 6.75 5.09 -13.05
C THR A 213 5.67 5.04 -14.11
N ALA A 214 6.05 5.07 -15.38
CA ALA A 214 5.12 4.69 -16.44
C ALA A 214 4.77 3.20 -16.36
N ASN A 215 3.56 2.85 -16.82
CA ASN A 215 3.07 1.47 -16.94
C ASN A 215 3.52 0.80 -18.24
N CYS A 216 3.71 1.57 -19.31
CA CYS A 216 4.13 1.09 -20.63
C CYS A 216 5.13 2.08 -21.25
N PRO A 217 6.14 1.62 -22.03
CA PRO A 217 7.13 2.52 -22.62
C PRO A 217 6.52 3.50 -23.63
N GLU A 218 5.53 3.03 -24.40
CA GLU A 218 4.88 3.75 -25.50
C GLU A 218 4.24 5.07 -25.05
N ASN A 219 3.75 5.12 -23.81
CA ASN A 219 3.04 6.29 -23.27
C ASN A 219 3.75 6.93 -22.08
N ALA A 220 5.00 6.55 -21.81
CA ALA A 220 5.74 7.01 -20.64
C ALA A 220 5.88 8.53 -20.59
N GLN A 221 5.99 9.19 -21.74
CA GLN A 221 6.13 10.65 -21.84
C GLN A 221 4.91 11.42 -21.34
N GLY A 222 3.70 10.92 -21.60
CA GLY A 222 2.46 11.57 -21.17
C GLY A 222 2.34 11.58 -19.65
N PHE A 223 2.59 10.43 -19.03
CA PHE A 223 2.60 10.30 -17.58
C PHE A 223 3.75 11.06 -16.93
N GLU A 224 4.96 11.02 -17.50
CA GLU A 224 6.11 11.79 -17.00
C GLU A 224 5.80 13.30 -16.96
N ARG A 225 5.16 13.84 -18.00
CA ARG A 225 4.75 15.25 -18.04
C ARG A 225 3.82 15.59 -16.89
N SER A 226 2.79 14.78 -16.67
CA SER A 226 1.85 14.94 -15.55
C SER A 226 2.53 14.83 -14.20
N PHE A 227 3.48 13.91 -14.03
CA PHE A 227 4.23 13.75 -12.79
C PHE A 227 5.15 14.95 -12.51
N ARG A 228 5.82 15.49 -13.54
CA ARG A 228 6.60 16.72 -13.43
C ARG A 228 5.73 17.93 -13.08
N GLU A 229 4.54 18.02 -13.67
CA GLU A 229 3.60 19.10 -13.35
C GLU A 229 3.07 18.97 -11.91
N LEU A 230 2.76 17.77 -11.45
CA LEU A 230 2.42 17.51 -10.06
C LEU A 230 3.52 18.01 -9.11
N ILE A 231 4.80 17.70 -9.40
CA ILE A 231 5.93 18.17 -8.58
C ILE A 231 6.03 19.70 -8.57
N LYS A 232 5.80 20.38 -9.72
CA LYS A 232 5.75 21.84 -9.75
C LYS A 232 4.61 22.40 -8.92
N GLN A 233 3.44 21.76 -8.94
CA GLN A 233 2.31 22.15 -8.09
C GLN A 233 2.60 21.92 -6.60
N MET A 234 3.34 20.85 -6.26
CA MET A 234 3.82 20.60 -4.89
C MET A 234 4.81 21.68 -4.45
N TYR A 235 5.71 22.13 -5.33
CA TYR A 235 6.78 23.09 -5.02
C TYR A 235 6.77 24.32 -5.95
N PRO A 236 5.75 25.19 -5.83
CA PRO A 236 5.47 26.24 -6.82
C PRO A 236 6.51 27.37 -6.85
N LYS A 237 7.33 27.55 -5.81
CA LYS A 237 8.42 28.54 -5.82
C LYS A 237 9.71 27.99 -6.42
N GLY A 238 9.69 26.75 -6.92
CA GLY A 238 10.86 26.08 -7.49
C GLY A 238 11.83 25.57 -6.44
N GLU A 239 11.41 25.43 -5.17
CA GLU A 239 12.26 24.92 -4.10
C GLU A 239 12.67 23.44 -4.29
N ALA A 240 11.94 22.67 -5.11
CA ALA A 240 12.27 21.31 -5.47
C ALA A 240 11.84 21.00 -6.92
N SER A 241 12.62 20.19 -7.65
CA SER A 241 12.30 19.80 -9.02
C SER A 241 12.86 18.41 -9.36
N LEU A 242 12.28 17.76 -10.36
CA LEU A 242 12.65 16.41 -10.79
C LEU A 242 13.89 16.43 -11.70
N GLN A 243 15.02 15.94 -11.20
CA GLN A 243 16.31 15.92 -11.88
C GLN A 243 16.84 14.49 -12.07
N PRO A 244 17.63 14.20 -13.12
CA PRO A 244 18.30 12.90 -13.25
C PRO A 244 19.14 12.59 -12.00
N LEU A 245 19.05 11.37 -11.48
CA LEU A 245 19.90 10.96 -10.38
C LEU A 245 21.35 10.79 -10.82
N THR A 246 22.27 11.11 -9.92
CA THR A 246 23.68 10.75 -10.09
C THR A 246 23.85 9.23 -9.97
N LYS A 247 24.79 8.67 -10.73
CA LYS A 247 25.04 7.21 -10.79
C LYS A 247 25.51 6.63 -9.45
N ASP A 248 26.07 7.48 -8.57
CA ASP A 248 26.54 7.13 -7.23
C ASP A 248 25.45 7.25 -6.15
N HIS A 249 24.22 7.60 -6.52
CA HIS A 249 23.12 7.78 -5.57
C HIS A 249 22.89 6.51 -4.74
N LEU A 250 22.62 6.69 -3.44
CA LEU A 250 22.55 5.59 -2.46
C LEU A 250 21.47 4.55 -2.79
N VAL A 251 20.43 4.94 -3.54
CA VAL A 251 19.38 4.02 -4.00
C VAL A 251 19.96 2.83 -4.78
N PHE A 252 21.06 2.99 -5.51
CA PHE A 252 21.66 1.90 -6.30
C PHE A 252 22.41 0.86 -5.44
N ARG A 253 22.53 1.07 -4.13
CA ARG A 253 23.27 0.20 -3.20
C ARG A 253 22.61 0.02 -1.82
N SER A 254 21.31 0.32 -1.71
CA SER A 254 20.60 0.27 -0.43
C SER A 254 20.28 -1.16 0.06
N GLU A 255 20.19 -2.15 -0.85
CA GLU A 255 20.11 -3.58 -0.49
C GLU A 255 21.02 -4.44 -1.38
N TYR A 256 20.89 -4.26 -2.70
CA TYR A 256 21.68 -4.91 -3.74
C TYR A 256 22.66 -3.92 -4.38
N PRO A 257 23.89 -4.35 -4.72
CA PRO A 257 24.82 -3.53 -5.49
C PRO A 257 24.39 -3.51 -6.96
N LEU A 258 23.83 -2.39 -7.40
CA LEU A 258 23.43 -2.13 -8.78
C LEU A 258 24.30 -1.02 -9.38
N LYS A 259 24.46 -1.04 -10.70
CA LYS A 259 25.14 0.02 -11.44
C LYS A 259 24.12 1.09 -11.82
N GLY A 260 24.34 2.33 -11.38
CA GLY A 260 23.40 3.42 -11.65
C GLY A 260 23.23 3.71 -13.15
N GLU A 261 24.20 3.34 -13.97
CA GLU A 261 24.14 3.46 -15.44
C GLU A 261 23.06 2.60 -16.09
N ASP A 262 22.62 1.53 -15.43
CA ASP A 262 21.67 0.57 -16.00
C ASP A 262 20.20 1.02 -15.83
N PHE A 263 19.96 2.17 -15.18
CA PHE A 263 18.64 2.66 -14.80
C PHE A 263 18.45 4.15 -15.13
N ASP A 264 17.27 4.51 -15.64
CA ASP A 264 16.88 5.91 -15.85
C ASP A 264 15.96 6.38 -14.72
N LEU A 265 16.59 6.77 -13.60
CA LEU A 265 15.92 7.32 -12.42
C LEU A 265 16.14 8.82 -12.31
N HIS A 266 15.06 9.51 -11.97
CA HIS A 266 15.08 10.91 -11.58
C HIS A 266 14.65 11.05 -10.12
N GLY A 267 15.16 12.06 -9.43
CA GLY A 267 14.85 12.35 -8.04
C GLY A 267 14.45 13.80 -7.79
N VAL A 268 13.73 14.01 -6.69
CA VAL A 268 13.48 15.32 -6.10
C VAL A 268 14.07 15.31 -4.69
N ASP A 269 15.03 16.18 -4.45
CA ASP A 269 15.58 16.40 -3.12
C ASP A 269 14.69 17.38 -2.36
N VAL A 270 14.27 16.96 -1.17
CA VAL A 270 13.46 17.76 -0.25
C VAL A 270 14.18 17.76 1.10
N GLY A 271 14.70 18.92 1.49
CA GLY A 271 15.60 19.02 2.63
C GLY A 271 16.91 18.26 2.37
N CYS A 272 17.23 17.28 3.22
CA CYS A 272 18.48 16.51 3.16
C CYS A 272 18.33 15.10 2.55
N ARG A 273 17.19 14.79 1.91
CA ARG A 273 16.91 13.47 1.33
C ARG A 273 16.24 13.57 -0.03
N THR A 274 16.44 12.57 -0.87
CA THR A 274 15.65 12.39 -2.09
C THR A 274 14.31 11.76 -1.70
N ALA A 275 13.25 12.57 -1.67
CA ALA A 275 11.96 12.13 -1.14
C ALA A 275 11.00 11.61 -2.23
N ILE A 276 11.27 11.94 -3.49
CA ILE A 276 10.46 11.52 -4.63
C ILE A 276 11.39 10.95 -5.68
N LEU A 277 11.06 9.79 -6.23
CA LEU A 277 11.71 9.21 -7.39
C LEU A 277 10.72 9.06 -8.54
N PHE A 278 11.22 9.20 -9.76
CA PHE A 278 10.52 8.82 -10.98
C PHE A 278 11.40 7.91 -11.82
N SER A 279 10.89 6.74 -12.17
CA SER A 279 11.53 5.80 -13.09
C SER A 279 10.96 5.97 -14.48
N ARG A 280 11.82 6.19 -15.46
CA ARG A 280 11.45 6.06 -16.88
C ARG A 280 11.47 4.61 -17.35
N ASP A 281 12.22 3.76 -16.64
CA ASP A 281 12.08 2.31 -16.78
C ASP A 281 10.69 1.87 -16.29
N VAL A 282 10.06 0.96 -17.03
CA VAL A 282 8.71 0.45 -16.74
C VAL A 282 8.79 -0.69 -15.74
N LEU A 283 8.98 -0.33 -14.46
CA LEU A 283 9.25 -1.29 -13.39
C LEU A 283 8.04 -2.20 -13.11
N GLY A 284 6.83 -1.63 -13.07
CA GLY A 284 5.61 -2.34 -12.67
C GLY A 284 5.30 -3.56 -13.56
N CYS A 285 5.57 -3.47 -14.85
CA CYS A 285 5.36 -4.56 -15.81
C CYS A 285 6.21 -5.79 -15.47
N LEU A 286 7.48 -5.58 -15.13
CA LEU A 286 8.39 -6.67 -14.77
C LEU A 286 8.10 -7.19 -13.36
N TRP A 287 7.67 -6.33 -12.43
CA TRP A 287 7.24 -6.75 -11.09
C TRP A 287 5.98 -7.63 -11.13
N ASP A 288 5.03 -7.35 -12.02
CA ASP A 288 3.83 -8.18 -12.21
C ASP A 288 4.16 -9.60 -12.71
N MET A 289 5.39 -9.85 -13.18
CA MET A 289 5.84 -11.16 -13.65
C MET A 289 6.77 -11.89 -12.66
N ILE A 290 7.00 -11.33 -11.46
CA ILE A 290 7.82 -11.98 -10.42
C ILE A 290 7.16 -13.30 -10.02
N GLU A 291 7.89 -14.40 -10.22
CA GLU A 291 7.46 -15.75 -9.85
C GLU A 291 8.68 -16.52 -9.34
N THR A 292 8.46 -17.34 -8.31
CA THR A 292 9.52 -18.16 -7.72
C THR A 292 8.91 -19.52 -7.36
N PRO A 293 9.31 -20.63 -8.02
CA PRO A 293 10.39 -20.72 -9.03
C PRO A 293 10.06 -20.05 -10.37
N LYS A 294 11.08 -19.87 -11.23
CA LYS A 294 10.92 -19.41 -12.62
C LYS A 294 9.98 -20.39 -13.36
N PRO A 295 8.92 -19.92 -14.04
CA PRO A 295 8.03 -20.80 -14.81
C PRO A 295 8.73 -21.46 -16.00
N ASP A 296 8.28 -22.66 -16.34
CA ASP A 296 8.72 -23.39 -17.52
C ASP A 296 8.47 -22.56 -18.79
N GLY A 297 9.44 -22.58 -19.72
CA GLY A 297 9.37 -21.83 -20.98
C GLY A 297 9.72 -20.34 -20.88
N ARG A 298 9.96 -19.76 -19.69
CA ARG A 298 10.44 -18.38 -19.56
C ARG A 298 11.90 -18.26 -20.00
N SER A 299 12.15 -17.42 -21.01
CA SER A 299 13.50 -17.14 -21.51
C SER A 299 14.39 -16.49 -20.45
N ASP A 300 15.68 -16.80 -20.47
CA ASP A 300 16.63 -16.24 -19.49
C ASP A 300 16.80 -14.73 -19.64
N LYS A 301 16.67 -14.22 -20.87
CA LYS A 301 16.65 -12.77 -21.13
C LYS A 301 15.54 -12.07 -20.35
N LEU A 302 14.33 -12.63 -20.34
CA LEU A 302 13.21 -12.06 -19.57
C LEU A 302 13.43 -12.28 -18.07
N ALA A 303 13.90 -13.44 -17.66
CA ALA A 303 14.19 -13.72 -16.25
C ALA A 303 15.21 -12.73 -15.66
N ASN A 304 16.30 -12.45 -16.38
CA ASN A 304 17.33 -11.50 -15.96
C ASN A 304 16.79 -10.07 -15.86
N ARG A 305 15.87 -9.66 -16.76
CA ARG A 305 15.20 -8.35 -16.68
C ARG A 305 14.28 -8.27 -15.47
N ILE A 306 13.49 -9.31 -15.21
CA ILE A 306 12.63 -9.38 -14.01
C ILE A 306 13.49 -9.29 -12.75
N GLU A 307 14.60 -10.03 -12.68
CA GLU A 307 15.50 -9.99 -11.54
C GLU A 307 16.14 -8.61 -11.35
N ARG A 308 16.65 -8.01 -12.42
CA ARG A 308 17.24 -6.65 -12.40
C ARG A 308 16.26 -5.63 -11.80
N ASP A 309 15.04 -5.58 -12.33
CA ASP A 309 14.05 -4.58 -11.90
C ASP A 309 13.46 -4.92 -10.53
N THR A 310 13.37 -6.20 -10.17
CA THR A 310 13.00 -6.62 -8.81
C THR A 310 14.02 -6.11 -7.80
N ARG A 311 15.32 -6.30 -8.06
CA ARG A 311 16.40 -5.79 -7.20
C ARG A 311 16.34 -4.26 -7.09
N MET A 312 16.03 -3.56 -8.17
CA MET A 312 15.84 -2.10 -8.12
C MET A 312 14.64 -1.72 -7.24
N GLY A 313 13.51 -2.41 -7.36
CA GLY A 313 12.35 -2.21 -6.48
C GLY A 313 12.67 -2.41 -5.00
N VAL A 314 13.41 -3.48 -4.67
CA VAL A 314 13.87 -3.73 -3.29
C VAL A 314 14.78 -2.59 -2.81
N ASN A 315 15.72 -2.14 -3.65
CA ASN A 315 16.61 -1.03 -3.33
C ASN A 315 15.87 0.29 -3.08
N ILE A 316 14.87 0.63 -3.90
CA ILE A 316 14.05 1.84 -3.70
C ILE A 316 13.35 1.77 -2.35
N VAL A 317 12.75 0.61 -2.03
CA VAL A 317 12.05 0.42 -0.76
C VAL A 317 13.03 0.43 0.42
N ALA A 318 14.20 -0.18 0.28
CA ALA A 318 15.26 -0.15 1.29
C ALA A 318 15.76 1.27 1.55
N TYR A 319 15.99 2.06 0.49
CA TYR A 319 16.38 3.46 0.57
C TYR A 319 15.31 4.29 1.29
N ALA A 320 14.05 4.15 0.89
CA ALA A 320 12.93 4.92 1.44
C ALA A 320 12.65 4.61 2.91
N THR A 321 12.93 3.38 3.35
CA THR A 321 12.59 2.93 4.71
C THR A 321 13.80 2.76 5.63
N GLY A 322 15.02 2.91 5.12
CA GLY A 322 16.23 2.53 5.86
C GLY A 322 16.27 1.05 6.26
N ARG A 323 15.46 0.19 5.61
CA ARG A 323 15.19 -1.21 6.02
C ARG A 323 14.47 -1.34 7.38
N GLU A 324 13.84 -0.27 7.84
CA GLU A 324 13.06 -0.23 9.07
C GLU A 324 11.58 0.04 8.73
N PRO A 325 10.83 -0.98 8.26
CA PRO A 325 9.42 -0.79 7.93
C PRO A 325 8.60 -0.39 9.18
N PRO A 326 7.48 0.32 9.01
CA PRO A 326 6.71 0.86 10.13
C PRO A 326 6.31 -0.22 11.14
N ASN A 327 6.46 0.10 12.43
CA ASN A 327 6.05 -0.79 13.49
C ASN A 327 4.66 -0.39 14.00
N LYS A 328 3.64 -1.18 13.68
CA LYS A 328 2.25 -0.92 14.10
C LYS A 328 2.01 -0.88 15.61
N LEU A 329 2.94 -1.36 16.42
CA LEU A 329 2.87 -1.30 17.89
C LEU A 329 3.50 -0.02 18.45
N LYS A 330 4.35 0.65 17.68
CA LYS A 330 4.82 2.00 18.02
C LYS A 330 3.73 2.95 17.55
N VAL A 331 3.02 3.54 18.51
CA VAL A 331 2.11 4.65 18.20
C VAL A 331 3.03 5.83 17.91
N ASP A 332 3.26 6.11 16.64
CA ASP A 332 3.73 7.43 16.26
C ASP A 332 2.61 8.40 16.66
N GLU A 333 2.90 9.30 17.60
CA GLU A 333 1.95 10.35 17.99
C GLU A 333 1.47 11.03 16.72
N ALA A 334 0.15 11.10 16.54
CA ALA A 334 -0.44 11.73 15.36
C ALA A 334 0.20 13.12 15.18
N PRO A 335 0.61 13.50 13.96
CA PRO A 335 1.32 14.75 13.74
C PRO A 335 0.50 15.90 14.33
N SER A 336 1.09 16.63 15.27
CA SER A 336 0.47 17.81 15.86
C SER A 336 0.16 18.80 14.73
N LEU A 337 -1.12 19.08 14.50
CA LEU A 337 -1.55 20.11 13.55
C LEU A 337 -1.12 21.53 13.97
N ALA A 338 -0.56 21.68 15.18
CA ALA A 338 0.05 22.90 15.66
C ALA A 338 1.53 22.93 15.26
N GLY A 339 1.81 23.40 14.06
CA GLY A 339 3.04 24.14 13.84
C GLY A 339 2.86 25.52 14.46
N GLU A 340 3.01 25.64 15.78
CA GLU A 340 3.34 26.95 16.34
C GLU A 340 4.68 27.34 15.74
N GLN A 341 4.71 28.44 14.99
CA GLN A 341 5.95 29.10 14.63
C GLN A 341 6.64 29.49 15.93
N GLU A 342 7.53 28.64 16.43
CA GLU A 342 8.52 29.10 17.39
C GLU A 342 9.34 30.17 16.67
N ASN A 343 9.07 31.42 17.01
CA ASN A 343 9.94 32.55 16.73
C ASN A 343 11.26 32.33 17.46
N ILE A 344 12.13 31.50 16.89
CA ILE A 344 13.52 31.47 17.27
C ILE A 344 14.16 32.67 16.59
N GLU A 345 14.31 33.76 17.34
CA GLU A 345 15.18 34.87 16.96
C GLU A 345 16.58 34.32 16.70
N ARG A 346 17.00 34.36 15.43
CA ARG A 346 18.39 34.13 15.08
C ARG A 346 19.15 35.41 15.41
N GLY A 347 19.98 35.33 16.44
CA GLY A 347 21.00 36.36 16.74
C GLY A 347 22.04 36.50 15.65
#